data_AF-A0A9E6CDV9-F1
#
_entry.id   AF-A0A9E6CDV9-F1
#
_cell.length_a   1.000
_cell.length_b   1.000
_cell.length_c   1.000
_cell.angle_alpha   90.00
_cell.angle_beta   90.00
_cell.angle_gamma   90.00
#
_symmetry.space_group_name_H-M   'P 1'
#
loop_
_entity.id
_entity.type
_entity.pdbx_description
1 polymer ?
#
loop_
_entity_poly.entity_id
_entity_poly.type
_entity_poly.pdbx_seq_one_letter_code
_entity_poly.pdbx_strand_id
1 'polypeptide(L)'
;MPREETLYVAGHQWGAPTNFNPLSGNPAWPCSDTNETVYETLFGYNQVTDKLDPILADKYQWVDPYTLKVTLHQGTRWQDGTSLTTEDVVYTFELSKKYSLAYSDFWTYATGIKALDNRTVEINLNPAKPNRLIIMEQLGTVRILPKHIWINVEENYRSVIEFKNEKPVGSGPLKLLYFSPEKIILQRDDNYWGIRYFGKPAPKYVVHPIFKSNDAGNIAFEKAQIDLSQQFCPTIWKIWEKGLPVSTWYKHPPYHIPGSIPTLYINIHKYPLSLPEVRRALAYAINYEKIAEIAMTRYSVTVSPSMLILPLENSYYDETIVAKYGWTYNPSKSIEILKGLG
;
A
#
# COMPACT_ATOMS: atom_id res chain seq x y z
N MET A 1 -4.63 11.62 -25.82
CA MET A 1 -3.85 10.36 -25.95
C MET A 1 -4.71 9.37 -26.73
N PRO A 2 -4.12 8.42 -27.47
CA PRO A 2 -4.89 7.40 -28.17
C PRO A 2 -5.69 6.56 -27.17
N ARG A 3 -7.02 6.50 -27.32
CA ARG A 3 -7.92 5.84 -26.36
C ARG A 3 -7.57 4.36 -26.17
N GLU A 4 -7.28 3.66 -27.25
CA GLU A 4 -7.00 2.22 -27.28
C GLU A 4 -5.66 1.85 -26.61
N GLU A 5 -4.73 2.81 -26.48
CA GLU A 5 -3.43 2.62 -25.83
C GLU A 5 -3.41 3.17 -24.39
N THR A 6 -4.53 3.71 -23.91
CA THR A 6 -4.63 4.43 -22.65
C THR A 6 -5.57 3.71 -21.68
N LEU A 7 -5.06 3.36 -20.51
CA LEU A 7 -5.87 2.90 -19.38
C LEU A 7 -6.27 4.11 -18.52
N TYR A 8 -7.56 4.40 -18.44
CA TYR A 8 -8.10 5.42 -17.56
C TYR A 8 -8.44 4.82 -16.20
N VAL A 9 -7.84 5.35 -15.14
CA VAL A 9 -8.00 4.85 -13.77
C VAL A 9 -8.60 5.93 -12.86
N ALA A 10 -9.30 5.53 -11.80
CA ALA A 10 -9.85 6.47 -10.83
C ALA A 10 -9.83 5.92 -9.39
N GLY A 11 -9.89 6.80 -8.40
CA GLY A 11 -9.95 6.45 -6.96
C GLY A 11 -8.63 6.48 -6.19
N HIS A 12 -7.50 6.59 -6.87
CA HIS A 12 -6.18 6.68 -6.22
C HIS A 12 -5.77 8.07 -5.70
N GLN A 13 -6.20 9.16 -6.35
CA GLN A 13 -5.85 10.54 -6.00
C GLN A 13 -7.11 11.40 -5.90
N TRP A 14 -7.25 12.15 -4.79
CA TRP A 14 -8.47 12.91 -4.46
C TRP A 14 -8.29 14.43 -4.40
N GLY A 15 -7.05 14.90 -4.53
CA GLY A 15 -6.70 16.32 -4.55
C GLY A 15 -5.49 16.58 -5.43
N ALA A 16 -5.10 17.84 -5.58
CA ALA A 16 -3.94 18.20 -6.38
C ALA A 16 -2.68 17.47 -5.87
N PRO A 17 -1.87 16.84 -6.74
CA PRO A 17 -0.62 16.21 -6.35
C PRO A 17 0.36 17.27 -5.84
N THR A 18 0.96 17.05 -4.66
CA THR A 18 1.83 18.02 -4.01
C THR A 18 3.32 17.64 -4.08
N ASN A 19 3.61 16.34 -4.17
CA ASN A 19 4.95 15.77 -4.26
C ASN A 19 4.86 14.31 -4.75
N PHE A 20 5.94 13.76 -5.31
CA PHE A 20 6.04 12.35 -5.71
C PHE A 20 7.20 11.65 -5.01
N ASN A 21 7.53 12.08 -3.80
CA ASN A 21 8.63 11.53 -3.02
C ASN A 21 8.16 10.27 -2.28
N PRO A 22 8.73 9.09 -2.57
CA PRO A 22 8.32 7.81 -1.95
C PRO A 22 8.63 7.72 -0.44
N LEU A 23 9.43 8.65 0.10
CA LEU A 23 9.75 8.79 1.52
C LEU A 23 8.87 9.82 2.24
N SER A 24 8.06 10.60 1.52
CA SER A 24 7.20 11.60 2.14
C SER A 24 6.07 10.92 2.92
N GLY A 25 5.57 11.57 3.98
CA GLY A 25 4.45 11.05 4.76
C GLY A 25 3.12 11.01 4.01
N ASN A 26 3.01 11.70 2.87
CA ASN A 26 1.82 11.69 2.02
C ASN A 26 2.22 11.99 0.57
N PRO A 27 2.80 11.02 -0.15
CA PRO A 27 3.13 11.19 -1.56
C PRO A 27 1.85 11.29 -2.40
N ALA A 28 1.91 11.88 -3.58
CA ALA A 28 0.84 11.72 -4.56
C ALA A 28 0.95 10.36 -5.28
N TRP A 29 -0.19 9.88 -5.79
CA TRP A 29 -0.21 8.79 -6.77
C TRP A 29 0.65 9.16 -7.99
N PRO A 30 1.47 8.26 -8.55
CA PRO A 30 1.56 6.83 -8.25
C PRO A 30 2.62 6.44 -7.20
N CYS A 31 3.26 7.40 -6.54
CA CYS A 31 4.32 7.13 -5.58
C CYS A 31 3.79 6.81 -4.16
N SER A 32 2.51 7.08 -3.89
CA SER A 32 1.83 6.71 -2.64
C SER A 32 1.52 5.22 -2.55
N ASP A 33 1.16 4.61 -3.67
CA ASP A 33 0.53 3.29 -3.71
C ASP A 33 1.56 2.17 -3.79
N THR A 34 1.19 0.98 -3.34
CA THR A 34 2.05 -0.24 -3.37
C THR A 34 2.11 -0.90 -4.75
N ASN A 35 1.62 -0.25 -5.81
CA ASN A 35 1.53 -0.83 -7.15
C ASN A 35 2.84 -0.79 -7.95
N GLU A 36 3.98 -0.52 -7.28
CA GLU A 36 5.35 -0.60 -7.83
C GLU A 36 5.54 0.11 -9.18
N THR A 37 4.74 1.16 -9.41
CA THR A 37 4.52 1.69 -10.76
C THR A 37 5.70 2.54 -11.24
N VAL A 38 6.23 3.36 -10.34
CA VAL A 38 7.43 4.19 -10.57
C VAL A 38 8.59 3.63 -9.76
N TYR A 39 8.42 3.50 -8.44
CA TYR A 39 9.42 2.90 -7.55
C TYR A 39 9.02 1.48 -7.19
N GLU A 40 9.95 0.53 -7.35
CA GLU A 40 9.75 -0.88 -7.03
C GLU A 40 10.40 -1.24 -5.68
N THR A 41 9.86 -2.29 -5.06
CA THR A 41 10.40 -2.98 -3.88
C THR A 41 11.25 -4.18 -4.30
N LEU A 42 11.89 -4.86 -3.35
CA LEU A 42 12.61 -6.10 -3.65
C LEU A 42 11.64 -7.23 -4.02
N PHE A 43 10.53 -7.34 -3.29
CA PHE A 43 9.45 -8.27 -3.55
C PHE A 43 8.11 -7.57 -3.42
N GLY A 44 7.06 -8.13 -4.02
CA GLY A 44 5.68 -7.68 -3.83
C GLY A 44 4.94 -8.65 -2.91
N TYR A 45 4.19 -8.16 -1.93
CA TYR A 45 3.37 -9.05 -1.10
C TYR A 45 2.05 -9.37 -1.79
N ASN A 46 1.87 -10.63 -2.16
CA ASN A 46 0.66 -11.15 -2.76
C ASN A 46 -0.30 -11.61 -1.68
N GLN A 47 -1.30 -10.76 -1.41
CA GLN A 47 -2.35 -11.00 -0.41
C GLN A 47 -3.25 -12.20 -0.74
N VAL A 48 -3.29 -12.64 -2.01
CA VAL A 48 -4.11 -13.79 -2.41
C VAL A 48 -3.39 -15.10 -2.11
N THR A 49 -2.08 -15.15 -2.30
CA THR A 49 -1.28 -16.36 -2.09
C THR A 49 -0.53 -16.39 -0.77
N ASP A 50 -0.53 -15.29 -0.02
CA ASP A 50 0.25 -15.06 1.19
C ASP A 50 1.76 -15.28 0.97
N LYS A 51 2.30 -14.70 -0.11
CA LYS A 51 3.70 -14.89 -0.52
C LYS A 51 4.33 -13.58 -0.97
N LEU A 52 5.64 -13.53 -0.87
CA LEU A 52 6.45 -12.50 -1.50
C LEU A 52 6.81 -12.93 -2.92
N ASP A 53 6.21 -12.26 -3.91
CA ASP A 53 6.48 -12.48 -5.32
C ASP A 53 7.72 -11.67 -5.75
N PRO A 54 8.60 -12.23 -6.60
CA PRO A 54 9.78 -11.53 -7.12
C PRO A 54 9.43 -10.23 -7.85
N ILE A 55 10.08 -9.12 -7.47
CA ILE A 55 10.02 -7.83 -8.17
C ILE A 55 11.43 -7.40 -8.59
N LEU A 56 12.17 -6.59 -7.83
CA LEU A 56 13.58 -6.32 -8.14
C LEU A 56 14.47 -7.52 -7.79
N ALA A 57 14.11 -8.25 -6.74
CA ALA A 57 14.79 -9.45 -6.30
C ALA A 57 14.16 -10.71 -6.90
N ASP A 58 15.02 -11.56 -7.45
CA ASP A 58 14.67 -12.87 -8.02
C ASP A 58 14.38 -13.89 -6.92
N LYS A 59 15.17 -13.86 -5.85
CA LYS A 59 15.05 -14.81 -4.75
C LYS A 59 15.69 -14.32 -3.46
N TYR A 60 15.30 -14.95 -2.37
CA TYR A 60 15.96 -14.83 -1.07
C TYR A 60 16.28 -16.21 -0.48
N GLN A 61 17.29 -16.27 0.37
CA GLN A 61 17.69 -17.50 1.08
C GLN A 61 18.23 -17.18 2.47
N TRP A 62 17.60 -17.74 3.50
CA TRP A 62 18.20 -17.82 4.83
C TRP A 62 19.31 -18.86 4.81
N VAL A 63 20.56 -18.44 4.99
CA VAL A 63 21.72 -19.35 5.00
C VAL A 63 21.96 -19.96 6.38
N ASP A 64 21.51 -19.27 7.42
CA ASP A 64 21.52 -19.70 8.82
C ASP A 64 20.41 -18.96 9.59
N PRO A 65 20.30 -19.11 10.92
CA PRO A 65 19.21 -18.49 11.64
C PRO A 65 19.11 -16.96 11.58
N TYR A 66 20.23 -16.28 11.30
CA TYR A 66 20.40 -14.83 11.42
C TYR A 66 20.91 -14.18 10.13
N THR A 67 21.28 -14.92 9.11
CA THR A 67 21.78 -14.34 7.86
C THR A 67 20.87 -14.66 6.67
N LEU A 68 20.41 -13.60 6.00
CA LEU A 68 19.56 -13.64 4.82
C LEU A 68 20.34 -13.10 3.61
N LYS A 69 20.33 -13.85 2.50
CA LYS A 69 20.82 -13.38 1.21
C LYS A 69 19.64 -13.05 0.31
N VAL A 70 19.71 -11.92 -0.38
CA VAL A 70 18.71 -11.50 -1.38
C VAL A 70 19.44 -11.23 -2.69
N THR A 71 18.99 -11.85 -3.77
CA THR A 71 19.61 -11.75 -5.10
C THR A 71 18.69 -11.01 -6.06
N LEU A 72 19.18 -9.91 -6.63
CA LEU A 72 18.52 -9.13 -7.67
C LEU A 72 18.39 -9.92 -8.98
N HIS A 73 17.32 -9.67 -9.71
CA HIS A 73 17.25 -10.05 -11.11
C HIS A 73 18.46 -9.52 -11.87
N GLN A 74 18.91 -10.25 -12.88
CA GLN A 74 19.97 -9.76 -13.74
C GLN A 74 19.46 -8.54 -14.52
N GLY A 75 20.32 -7.55 -14.78
CA GLY A 75 20.02 -6.45 -15.70
C GLY A 75 18.94 -5.47 -15.21
N THR A 76 18.68 -5.41 -13.90
CA THR A 76 17.89 -4.35 -13.27
C THR A 76 18.44 -2.97 -13.62
N ARG A 77 17.55 -2.02 -13.94
CA ARG A 77 17.92 -0.65 -14.36
C ARG A 77 16.92 0.37 -13.85
N TRP A 78 17.43 1.57 -13.66
CA TRP A 78 16.63 2.76 -13.45
C TRP A 78 16.07 3.28 -14.78
N GLN A 79 14.98 4.05 -14.69
CA GLN A 79 14.29 4.67 -15.81
C GLN A 79 15.14 5.67 -16.63
N ASP A 80 16.25 6.15 -16.06
CA ASP A 80 17.25 7.00 -16.73
C ASP A 80 18.35 6.21 -17.47
N GLY A 81 18.29 4.87 -17.40
CA GLY A 81 19.22 3.94 -18.06
C GLY A 81 20.39 3.49 -17.19
N THR A 82 20.62 4.12 -16.04
CA THR A 82 21.65 3.69 -15.09
C THR A 82 21.34 2.30 -14.53
N SER A 83 22.39 1.54 -14.22
CA SER A 83 22.22 0.20 -13.65
C SER A 83 21.72 0.30 -12.21
N LEU A 84 20.69 -0.47 -11.86
CA LEU A 84 20.26 -0.66 -10.48
C LEU A 84 21.01 -1.84 -9.89
N THR A 85 21.73 -1.61 -8.81
CA THR A 85 22.61 -2.61 -8.18
C THR A 85 22.34 -2.75 -6.69
N THR A 86 23.04 -3.68 -6.05
CA THR A 86 23.01 -3.84 -4.59
C THR A 86 23.51 -2.61 -3.82
N GLU A 87 24.28 -1.72 -4.43
CA GLU A 87 24.65 -0.45 -3.80
C GLU A 87 23.44 0.45 -3.56
N ASP A 88 22.46 0.45 -4.46
CA ASP A 88 21.21 1.20 -4.31
C ASP A 88 20.37 0.62 -3.18
N VAL A 89 20.34 -0.71 -3.06
CA VAL A 89 19.65 -1.42 -1.98
C VAL A 89 20.28 -1.06 -0.63
N VAL A 90 21.60 -1.23 -0.49
CA VAL A 90 22.32 -0.89 0.73
C VAL A 90 22.13 0.58 1.09
N TYR A 91 22.28 1.47 0.11
CA TYR A 91 22.05 2.91 0.29
C TYR A 91 20.66 3.20 0.83
N THR A 92 19.61 2.61 0.23
CA THR A 92 18.22 2.82 0.63
C THR A 92 18.00 2.47 2.10
N PHE A 93 18.48 1.30 2.55
CA PHE A 93 18.31 0.88 3.94
C PHE A 93 19.18 1.68 4.91
N GLU A 94 20.42 2.03 4.54
CA GLU A 94 21.32 2.84 5.37
C GLU A 94 20.84 4.30 5.52
N LEU A 95 20.09 4.82 4.55
CA LEU A 95 19.51 6.16 4.62
C LEU A 95 18.62 6.35 5.87
N SER A 96 17.93 5.30 6.32
CA SER A 96 17.06 5.34 7.51
C SER A 96 17.81 5.34 8.85
N LYS A 97 19.15 5.17 8.84
CA LYS A 97 19.99 5.48 10.02
C LYS A 97 20.25 6.97 10.17
N LYS A 98 20.30 7.70 9.06
CA LYS A 98 20.58 9.15 9.04
C LYS A 98 19.31 9.97 9.25
N TYR A 99 18.20 9.50 8.68
CA TYR A 99 16.91 10.18 8.74
C TYR A 99 15.87 9.27 9.40
N SER A 100 14.94 9.87 10.15
CA SER A 100 13.78 9.12 10.67
C SER A 100 12.81 8.86 9.53
N LEU A 101 12.87 7.65 8.97
CA LEU A 101 12.05 7.19 7.85
C LEU A 101 11.06 6.13 8.34
N ALA A 102 9.99 5.89 7.57
CA ALA A 102 8.95 4.93 7.93
C ALA A 102 9.48 3.49 8.15
N TYR A 103 10.65 3.16 7.59
CA TYR A 103 11.30 1.87 7.72
C TYR A 103 12.56 1.90 8.62
N SER A 104 12.77 2.94 9.42
CA SER A 104 13.91 3.01 10.37
C SER A 104 13.90 1.86 11.38
N ASP A 105 12.72 1.31 11.71
CA ASP A 105 12.59 0.15 12.60
C ASP A 105 13.26 -1.12 12.07
N PHE A 106 13.65 -1.16 10.79
CA PHE A 106 14.52 -2.22 10.24
C PHE A 106 15.74 -2.46 11.13
N TRP A 107 16.36 -1.40 11.62
CA TRP A 107 17.58 -1.45 12.43
C TRP A 107 17.36 -1.94 13.87
N THR A 108 16.11 -2.09 14.32
CA THR A 108 15.80 -2.81 15.56
C THR A 108 16.03 -4.31 15.38
N TYR A 109 15.75 -4.83 14.18
CA TYR A 109 15.72 -6.26 13.88
C TYR A 109 16.89 -6.72 13.00
N ALA A 110 17.63 -5.79 12.38
CA ALA A 110 18.84 -6.04 11.61
C ALA A 110 20.06 -5.34 12.24
N THR A 111 21.22 -6.00 12.17
CA THR A 111 22.52 -5.45 12.59
C THR A 111 23.31 -4.90 11.41
N GLY A 112 23.03 -5.33 10.18
CA GLY A 112 23.76 -4.89 8.99
C GLY A 112 23.11 -5.31 7.69
N ILE A 113 23.35 -4.52 6.64
CA ILE A 113 23.11 -4.89 5.24
C ILE A 113 24.37 -4.56 4.44
N LYS A 114 24.85 -5.48 3.60
CA LYS A 114 26.03 -5.25 2.76
C LYS A 114 25.87 -5.88 1.39
N ALA A 115 26.47 -5.28 0.38
CA ALA A 115 26.62 -5.90 -0.94
C ALA A 115 27.72 -6.96 -0.88
N LEU A 116 27.41 -8.19 -1.30
CA LEU A 116 28.41 -9.24 -1.53
C LEU A 116 28.98 -9.14 -2.95
N ASP A 117 28.14 -8.73 -3.89
CA ASP A 117 28.45 -8.44 -5.28
C ASP A 117 27.37 -7.48 -5.84
N ASN A 118 27.40 -7.16 -7.13
CA ASN A 118 26.46 -6.22 -7.77
C ASN A 118 24.98 -6.66 -7.75
N ARG A 119 24.69 -7.92 -7.42
CA ARG A 119 23.35 -8.52 -7.43
C ARG A 119 22.94 -9.14 -6.10
N THR A 120 23.86 -9.53 -5.23
CA THR A 120 23.52 -10.17 -3.95
C THR A 120 23.82 -9.24 -2.77
N VAL A 121 22.79 -8.95 -1.96
CA VAL A 121 22.97 -8.36 -0.61
C VAL A 121 22.88 -9.44 0.46
N GLU A 122 23.61 -9.24 1.55
CA GLU A 122 23.49 -9.99 2.79
C GLU A 122 22.92 -9.07 3.88
N ILE A 123 21.84 -9.52 4.51
CA ILE A 123 21.20 -8.88 5.66
C ILE A 123 21.47 -9.76 6.89
N ASN A 124 22.02 -9.14 7.93
CA ASN A 124 22.28 -9.79 9.21
C ASN A 124 21.20 -9.37 10.21
N LEU A 125 20.48 -10.36 10.73
CA LEU A 125 19.43 -10.20 11.74
C LEU A 125 20.07 -9.90 13.11
N ASN A 126 19.33 -9.21 13.96
CA ASN A 126 19.71 -8.93 15.33
C ASN A 126 19.38 -10.14 16.22
N PRO A 127 20.39 -10.88 16.72
CA PRO A 127 20.14 -12.05 17.57
C PRO A 127 19.54 -11.70 18.94
N ALA A 128 19.65 -10.44 19.39
CA ALA A 128 19.02 -9.98 20.63
C ALA A 128 17.51 -9.66 20.45
N LYS A 129 17.06 -9.46 19.20
CA LYS A 129 15.66 -9.17 18.84
C LYS A 129 15.31 -9.87 17.52
N PRO A 130 15.36 -11.21 17.44
CA PRO A 130 15.18 -11.90 16.18
C PRO A 130 13.72 -11.83 15.74
N ASN A 131 13.46 -11.14 14.62
CA ASN A 131 12.14 -11.12 13.99
C ASN A 131 12.29 -11.17 12.47
N ARG A 132 12.19 -12.38 11.91
CA ARG A 132 12.30 -12.57 10.45
C ARG A 132 11.11 -11.98 9.71
N LEU A 133 9.92 -11.96 10.31
CA LEU A 133 8.70 -11.48 9.65
C LEU A 133 8.83 -10.00 9.29
N ILE A 134 9.33 -9.16 10.22
CA ILE A 134 9.57 -7.74 9.94
C ILE A 134 10.63 -7.54 8.85
N ILE A 135 11.69 -8.34 8.82
CA ILE A 135 12.68 -8.27 7.73
C ILE A 135 12.03 -8.60 6.40
N MET A 136 11.27 -9.71 6.32
CA MET A 136 10.59 -10.11 5.09
C MET A 136 9.55 -9.08 4.64
N GLU A 137 8.77 -8.53 5.56
CA GLU A 137 7.81 -7.44 5.31
C GLU A 137 8.52 -6.21 4.70
N GLN A 138 9.70 -5.85 5.21
CA GLN A 138 10.43 -4.69 4.70
C GLN A 138 11.03 -4.91 3.32
N LEU A 139 11.33 -6.16 2.92
CA LEU A 139 11.66 -6.44 1.52
C LEU A 139 10.44 -6.22 0.60
N GLY A 140 9.23 -6.36 1.15
CA GLY A 140 7.93 -6.19 0.50
C GLY A 140 7.41 -4.75 0.43
N THR A 141 7.97 -3.83 1.22
CA THR A 141 7.38 -2.50 1.46
C THR A 141 8.37 -1.35 1.27
N VAL A 142 9.68 -1.59 1.41
CA VAL A 142 10.70 -0.57 1.19
C VAL A 142 10.99 -0.42 -0.30
N ARG A 143 10.66 0.76 -0.83
CA ARG A 143 10.95 1.16 -2.21
C ARG A 143 12.44 1.46 -2.36
N ILE A 144 13.09 0.84 -3.35
CA ILE A 144 14.52 1.06 -3.61
C ILE A 144 14.72 2.42 -4.28
N LEU A 145 15.76 3.14 -3.85
CA LEU A 145 16.06 4.50 -4.28
C LEU A 145 17.34 4.54 -5.14
N PRO A 146 17.37 5.32 -6.22
CA PRO A 146 18.58 5.52 -7.03
C PRO A 146 19.64 6.32 -6.26
N LYS A 147 20.67 5.64 -5.76
CA LYS A 147 21.74 6.25 -4.93
C LYS A 147 22.35 7.48 -5.61
N HIS A 148 22.56 7.43 -6.93
CA HIS A 148 23.16 8.52 -7.71
C HIS A 148 22.32 9.80 -7.76
N ILE A 149 21.01 9.73 -7.47
CA ILE A 149 20.13 10.90 -7.38
C ILE A 149 20.02 11.35 -5.92
N TRP A 150 19.78 10.41 -5.01
CA TRP A 150 19.43 10.73 -3.64
C TRP A 150 20.59 11.23 -2.78
N ILE A 151 21.85 10.90 -3.14
CA ILE A 151 23.03 11.54 -2.52
C ILE A 151 22.97 13.06 -2.69
N ASN A 152 22.65 13.56 -3.90
CA ASN A 152 22.51 15.00 -4.11
C ASN A 152 21.31 15.57 -3.34
N VAL A 153 20.27 14.79 -3.09
CA VAL A 153 19.14 15.21 -2.26
C VAL A 153 19.58 15.39 -0.81
N GLU A 154 20.38 14.48 -0.25
CA GLU A 154 20.95 14.62 1.10
C GLU A 154 21.79 15.90 1.25
N GLU A 155 22.52 16.30 0.20
CA GLU A 155 23.36 17.50 0.21
C GLU A 155 22.55 18.81 0.13
N ASN A 156 21.40 18.78 -0.55
CA ASN A 156 20.62 20.00 -0.85
C ASN A 156 19.43 20.22 0.10
N TYR A 157 19.05 19.22 0.90
CA TYR A 157 17.92 19.30 1.81
C TYR A 157 18.31 18.94 3.23
N ARG A 158 17.69 19.61 4.22
CA ARG A 158 17.87 19.26 5.63
C ARG A 158 17.36 17.85 5.92
N SER A 159 16.27 17.47 5.27
CA SER A 159 15.69 16.14 5.31
C SER A 159 15.30 15.70 3.90
N VAL A 160 15.65 14.48 3.53
CA VAL A 160 15.29 13.88 2.23
C VAL A 160 13.77 13.79 2.02
N ILE A 161 12.97 13.89 3.09
CA ILE A 161 11.50 13.90 3.06
C ILE A 161 10.95 15.20 2.44
N GLU A 162 11.70 16.31 2.52
CA GLU A 162 11.29 17.63 2.02
C GLU A 162 11.40 17.75 0.50
N PHE A 163 12.20 16.88 -0.13
CA PHE A 163 12.37 16.86 -1.58
C PHE A 163 11.04 16.51 -2.26
N LYS A 164 10.51 17.40 -3.11
CA LYS A 164 9.20 17.17 -3.73
C LYS A 164 9.20 16.09 -4.81
N ASN A 165 10.35 15.80 -5.39
CA ASN A 165 10.53 14.77 -6.41
C ASN A 165 9.57 14.89 -7.61
N GLU A 166 9.35 16.10 -8.15
CA GLU A 166 8.37 16.35 -9.24
C GLU A 166 8.70 15.64 -10.56
N LYS A 167 9.92 15.11 -10.71
CA LYS A 167 10.38 14.28 -11.84
C LYS A 167 10.96 12.97 -11.30
N PRO A 168 10.12 12.09 -10.74
CA PRO A 168 10.61 10.88 -10.10
C PRO A 168 11.29 9.98 -11.12
N VAL A 169 12.49 9.53 -10.78
CA VAL A 169 13.20 8.45 -11.48
C VAL A 169 13.14 7.24 -10.58
N GLY A 170 12.39 6.22 -10.99
CA GLY A 170 12.36 4.93 -10.32
C GLY A 170 12.76 3.81 -11.27
N SER A 171 12.47 2.56 -10.91
CA SER A 171 12.82 1.38 -11.71
C SER A 171 11.61 0.73 -12.38
N GLY A 172 10.40 1.13 -12.00
CA GLY A 172 9.15 0.53 -12.41
C GLY A 172 8.75 0.75 -13.88
N PRO A 173 7.68 0.10 -14.32
CA PRO A 173 7.28 0.05 -15.73
C PRO A 173 6.73 1.35 -16.29
N LEU A 174 6.29 2.31 -15.45
CA LEU A 174 5.69 3.56 -15.90
C LEU A 174 6.46 4.77 -15.34
N LYS A 175 6.66 5.77 -16.19
CA LYS A 175 7.25 7.08 -15.89
C LYS A 175 6.16 8.11 -15.67
N LEU A 176 6.35 9.03 -14.73
CA LEU A 176 5.49 10.21 -14.62
C LEU A 176 5.70 11.11 -15.84
N LEU A 177 4.68 11.25 -16.68
CA LEU A 177 4.73 12.07 -17.89
C LEU A 177 4.23 13.49 -17.63
N TYR A 178 3.13 13.62 -16.88
CA TYR A 178 2.50 14.90 -16.62
C TYR A 178 1.64 14.85 -15.35
N PHE A 179 1.52 15.98 -14.67
CA PHE A 179 0.53 16.16 -13.61
C PHE A 179 -0.02 17.59 -13.60
N SER A 180 -1.26 17.73 -13.14
CA SER A 180 -1.92 18.99 -12.83
C SER A 180 -2.89 18.77 -11.66
N PRO A 181 -3.54 19.82 -11.13
CA PRO A 181 -4.61 19.66 -10.14
C PRO A 181 -5.79 18.78 -10.60
N GLU A 182 -5.96 18.59 -11.92
CA GLU A 182 -7.07 17.86 -12.52
C GLU A 182 -6.73 16.44 -12.95
N LYS A 183 -5.45 16.10 -13.17
CA LYS A 183 -5.06 14.75 -13.60
C LYS A 183 -3.58 14.43 -13.42
N ILE A 184 -3.28 13.14 -13.39
CA ILE A 184 -1.92 12.58 -13.45
C ILE A 184 -1.84 11.64 -14.64
N ILE A 185 -0.74 11.69 -15.37
CA ILE A 185 -0.50 10.90 -16.58
C ILE A 185 0.83 10.18 -16.43
N LEU A 186 0.79 8.87 -16.59
CA LEU A 186 1.96 8.03 -16.68
C LEU A 186 2.14 7.53 -18.10
N GLN A 187 3.38 7.28 -18.47
CA GLN A 187 3.75 6.68 -19.74
C GLN A 187 4.59 5.43 -19.50
N ARG A 188 4.30 4.35 -20.20
CA ARG A 188 5.11 3.13 -20.15
C ARG A 188 6.54 3.40 -20.58
N ASP A 189 7.49 2.91 -19.80
CA ASP A 189 8.89 2.83 -20.20
C ASP A 189 9.07 1.62 -21.10
N ASP A 190 9.17 1.85 -22.42
CA ASP A 190 9.41 0.76 -23.38
C ASP A 190 10.79 0.10 -23.20
N ASN A 191 11.69 0.71 -22.40
CA ASN A 191 12.98 0.14 -21.99
C ASN A 191 12.96 -0.47 -20.57
N TYR A 192 11.77 -0.66 -19.97
CA TYR A 192 11.64 -1.25 -18.64
C TYR A 192 12.40 -2.57 -18.53
N TRP A 193 13.28 -2.66 -17.54
CA TRP A 193 14.18 -3.79 -17.34
C TRP A 193 13.43 -5.12 -17.15
N GLY A 194 12.26 -5.06 -16.52
CA GLY A 194 11.44 -6.21 -16.17
C GLY A 194 10.64 -6.81 -17.33
N ILE A 195 10.63 -6.21 -18.54
CA ILE A 195 9.88 -6.75 -19.70
C ILE A 195 10.25 -8.21 -19.99
N ARG A 196 11.53 -8.56 -19.80
CA ARG A 196 12.03 -9.93 -20.04
C ARG A 196 11.57 -10.96 -18.99
N TYR A 197 11.08 -10.50 -17.84
CA TYR A 197 10.67 -11.33 -16.71
C TYR A 197 9.15 -11.36 -16.55
N PHE A 198 8.49 -10.21 -16.71
CA PHE A 198 7.07 -10.01 -16.41
C PHE A 198 6.22 -9.74 -17.65
N GLY A 199 6.86 -9.61 -18.82
CA GLY A 199 6.21 -9.18 -20.05
C GLY A 199 6.04 -7.67 -20.13
N LYS A 200 5.61 -7.21 -21.31
CA LYS A 200 5.40 -5.79 -21.57
C LYS A 200 4.02 -5.35 -21.04
N PRO A 201 3.93 -4.35 -20.15
CA PRO A 201 2.64 -3.79 -19.75
C PRO A 201 1.84 -3.35 -20.98
N ALA A 202 0.58 -3.78 -21.08
CA ALA A 202 -0.26 -3.48 -22.24
C ALA A 202 -0.49 -1.98 -22.47
N PRO A 203 -0.93 -1.17 -21.47
CA PRO A 203 -1.18 0.25 -21.71
C PRO A 203 0.12 1.00 -21.96
N LYS A 204 0.11 1.89 -22.96
CA LYS A 204 1.20 2.86 -23.18
C LYS A 204 1.06 4.07 -22.27
N TYR A 205 -0.19 4.43 -21.95
CA TYR A 205 -0.50 5.53 -21.03
C TYR A 205 -1.43 5.04 -19.94
N VAL A 206 -1.23 5.57 -18.73
CA VAL A 206 -2.20 5.46 -17.64
C VAL A 206 -2.60 6.86 -17.24
N VAL A 207 -3.89 7.17 -17.28
CA VAL A 207 -4.41 8.49 -16.96
C VAL A 207 -5.32 8.39 -15.75
N HIS A 208 -5.02 9.17 -14.73
CA HIS A 208 -5.84 9.32 -13.54
C HIS A 208 -6.44 10.74 -13.49
N PRO A 209 -7.72 10.93 -13.87
CA PRO A 209 -8.44 12.17 -13.60
C PRO A 209 -8.76 12.30 -12.11
N ILE A 210 -8.56 13.50 -11.56
CA ILE A 210 -8.77 13.77 -10.14
C ILE A 210 -10.21 14.26 -9.94
N PHE A 211 -11.07 13.37 -9.47
CA PHE A 211 -12.46 13.68 -9.15
C PHE A 211 -12.61 14.25 -7.74
N LYS A 212 -13.53 15.21 -7.57
CA LYS A 212 -13.83 15.83 -6.26
C LYS A 212 -14.78 14.99 -5.39
N SER A 213 -15.39 13.94 -5.93
CA SER A 213 -16.33 13.08 -5.20
C SER A 213 -16.45 11.70 -5.87
N ASN A 214 -16.95 10.72 -5.10
CA ASN A 214 -17.29 9.40 -5.63
C ASN A 214 -18.29 9.50 -6.79
N ASP A 215 -19.35 10.30 -6.62
CA ASP A 215 -20.41 10.45 -7.62
C ASP A 215 -19.90 10.95 -8.97
N ALA A 216 -19.00 11.93 -8.97
CA ALA A 216 -18.41 12.47 -10.20
C ALA A 216 -17.62 11.40 -10.97
N GLY A 217 -16.81 10.60 -10.25
CA GLY A 217 -16.07 9.49 -10.85
C GLY A 217 -16.98 8.35 -11.33
N ASN A 218 -18.02 8.02 -10.56
CA ASN A 218 -19.00 6.99 -10.95
C ASN A 218 -19.78 7.39 -12.22
N ILE A 219 -20.15 8.66 -12.38
CA ILE A 219 -20.75 9.18 -13.62
C ILE A 219 -19.79 9.05 -14.81
N ALA A 220 -18.50 9.34 -14.61
CA ALA A 220 -17.49 9.18 -15.65
C ALA A 220 -17.30 7.69 -16.02
N PHE A 221 -17.34 6.80 -15.03
CA PHE A 221 -17.26 5.35 -15.22
C PHE A 221 -18.44 4.81 -16.02
N GLU A 222 -19.68 5.20 -15.71
CA GLU A 222 -20.87 4.83 -16.49
C GLU A 222 -20.81 5.33 -17.95
N LYS A 223 -20.08 6.43 -18.22
CA LYS A 223 -19.86 7.00 -19.56
C LYS A 223 -18.66 6.39 -20.29
N ALA A 224 -18.09 5.29 -19.80
CA ALA A 224 -16.90 4.62 -20.34
C ALA A 224 -15.65 5.52 -20.45
N GLN A 225 -15.57 6.55 -19.58
CA GLN A 225 -14.43 7.47 -19.49
C GLN A 225 -13.35 6.97 -18.52
N ILE A 226 -13.67 5.95 -17.70
CA ILE A 226 -12.77 5.26 -16.79
C ILE A 226 -12.83 3.76 -17.12
N ASP A 227 -11.68 3.11 -17.16
CA ASP A 227 -11.55 1.66 -17.41
C ASP A 227 -11.45 0.87 -16.11
N LEU A 228 -10.72 1.40 -15.13
CA LEU A 228 -10.52 0.79 -13.81
C LEU A 228 -10.84 1.79 -12.70
N SER A 229 -11.82 1.48 -11.86
CA SER A 229 -12.22 2.33 -10.75
C SER A 229 -11.99 1.62 -9.42
N GLN A 230 -11.24 2.28 -8.53
CA GLN A 230 -11.12 1.88 -7.11
C GLN A 230 -12.17 2.59 -6.23
N GLN A 231 -12.93 3.52 -6.80
CA GLN A 231 -13.88 4.34 -6.06
C GLN A 231 -15.04 3.52 -5.47
N PHE A 232 -15.57 3.97 -4.34
CA PHE A 232 -16.83 3.43 -3.84
C PHE A 232 -17.97 3.78 -4.80
N CYS A 233 -18.67 2.75 -5.27
CA CYS A 233 -19.85 2.86 -6.10
C CYS A 233 -21.04 2.18 -5.40
N PRO A 234 -22.05 2.93 -4.93
CA PRO A 234 -23.22 2.33 -4.31
C PRO A 234 -24.01 1.54 -5.35
N THR A 235 -24.45 0.34 -4.99
CA THR A 235 -25.23 -0.55 -5.87
C THR A 235 -24.59 -0.78 -7.24
N ILE A 236 -23.30 -1.15 -7.26
CA ILE A 236 -22.46 -1.33 -8.46
C ILE A 236 -23.12 -2.20 -9.52
N TRP A 237 -23.92 -3.17 -9.08
CA TRP A 237 -24.62 -4.09 -9.97
C TRP A 237 -25.62 -3.43 -10.91
N LYS A 238 -26.18 -2.27 -10.52
CA LYS A 238 -27.07 -1.50 -11.38
C LYS A 238 -26.38 -0.99 -12.64
N ILE A 239 -25.05 -0.89 -12.66
CA ILE A 239 -24.31 -0.46 -13.85
C ILE A 239 -24.41 -1.52 -14.95
N TRP A 240 -24.18 -2.81 -14.64
CA TRP A 240 -24.31 -3.87 -15.65
C TRP A 240 -25.76 -4.26 -15.93
N GLU A 241 -26.71 -4.03 -15.01
CA GLU A 241 -28.15 -4.15 -15.30
C GLU A 241 -28.62 -3.16 -16.39
N LYS A 242 -27.91 -2.02 -16.56
CA LYS A 242 -28.12 -1.10 -17.69
C LYS A 242 -27.50 -1.61 -19.01
N GLY A 243 -26.86 -2.79 -19.01
CA GLY A 243 -26.19 -3.37 -20.18
C GLY A 243 -24.76 -2.82 -20.41
N LEU A 244 -24.18 -2.11 -19.45
CA LEU A 244 -22.80 -1.61 -19.57
C LEU A 244 -21.78 -2.72 -19.27
N PRO A 245 -20.64 -2.78 -19.99
CA PRO A 245 -19.64 -3.84 -19.87
C PRO A 245 -18.73 -3.63 -18.65
N VAL A 246 -19.32 -3.60 -17.47
CA VAL A 246 -18.64 -3.39 -16.18
C VAL A 246 -18.69 -4.67 -15.36
N SER A 247 -17.59 -4.98 -14.67
CA SER A 247 -17.48 -6.14 -13.79
C SER A 247 -16.71 -5.82 -12.52
N THR A 248 -16.96 -6.61 -11.48
CA THR A 248 -16.24 -6.61 -10.21
C THR A 248 -15.49 -7.93 -10.02
N TRP A 249 -14.71 -8.06 -8.94
CA TRP A 249 -13.97 -9.29 -8.64
C TRP A 249 -14.89 -10.49 -8.47
N TYR A 250 -15.94 -10.37 -7.64
CA TYR A 250 -17.00 -11.35 -7.52
C TYR A 250 -18.21 -10.93 -8.36
N LYS A 251 -18.90 -11.90 -8.98
CA LYS A 251 -20.15 -11.67 -9.72
C LYS A 251 -21.38 -11.48 -8.82
N HIS A 252 -21.25 -11.83 -7.55
CA HIS A 252 -22.30 -11.79 -6.54
C HIS A 252 -21.81 -11.02 -5.31
N PRO A 253 -22.71 -10.56 -4.43
CA PRO A 253 -22.32 -9.92 -3.17
C PRO A 253 -21.25 -10.76 -2.42
N PRO A 254 -20.22 -10.12 -1.85
CA PRO A 254 -20.06 -8.67 -1.67
C PRO A 254 -19.38 -7.94 -2.84
N TYR A 255 -19.20 -8.58 -4.01
CA TYR A 255 -18.57 -8.04 -5.24
C TYR A 255 -17.05 -7.73 -5.15
N HIS A 256 -16.55 -7.39 -3.96
CA HIS A 256 -15.17 -6.98 -3.70
C HIS A 256 -14.47 -7.93 -2.74
N ILE A 257 -13.14 -8.03 -2.85
CA ILE A 257 -12.31 -8.72 -1.85
C ILE A 257 -12.14 -7.79 -0.63
N PRO A 258 -12.20 -8.30 0.61
CA PRO A 258 -11.80 -7.52 1.78
C PRO A 258 -10.30 -7.16 1.69
N GLY A 259 -9.97 -5.87 1.82
CA GLY A 259 -8.57 -5.39 1.72
C GLY A 259 -8.10 -4.52 2.89
N SER A 260 -8.99 -4.08 3.77
CA SER A 260 -8.66 -3.22 4.92
C SER A 260 -9.75 -3.28 5.98
N ILE A 261 -9.42 -2.86 7.21
CA ILE A 261 -10.38 -2.70 8.31
C ILE A 261 -10.59 -1.19 8.56
N PRO A 262 -11.69 -0.58 8.08
CA PRO A 262 -12.04 0.78 8.43
C PRO A 262 -12.10 0.93 9.96
N THR A 263 -11.25 1.80 10.51
CA THR A 263 -11.01 1.86 11.96
C THR A 263 -11.29 3.25 12.50
N LEU A 264 -12.03 3.31 13.61
CA LEU A 264 -12.16 4.53 14.42
C LEU A 264 -10.92 4.68 15.31
N TYR A 265 -9.98 5.54 14.91
CA TYR A 265 -8.83 5.88 15.74
C TYR A 265 -9.23 6.87 16.84
N ILE A 266 -8.92 6.52 18.10
CA ILE A 266 -9.31 7.28 19.28
C ILE A 266 -8.07 7.92 19.91
N ASN A 267 -8.09 9.24 20.12
CA ASN A 267 -7.04 9.94 20.85
C ASN A 267 -7.10 9.61 22.35
N ILE A 268 -6.25 8.69 22.79
CA ILE A 268 -6.17 8.22 24.18
C ILE A 268 -5.57 9.23 25.16
N HIS A 269 -5.10 10.39 24.70
CA HIS A 269 -4.59 11.47 25.56
C HIS A 269 -5.67 12.50 25.92
N LYS A 270 -6.88 12.36 25.37
CA LYS A 270 -8.00 13.28 25.62
C LYS A 270 -9.01 12.66 26.58
N TYR A 271 -9.27 13.28 27.71
CA TYR A 271 -10.38 12.87 28.58
C TYR A 271 -11.74 13.16 27.89
N PRO A 272 -12.75 12.27 27.99
CA PRO A 272 -12.75 10.98 28.69
C PRO A 272 -12.30 9.78 27.82
N LEU A 273 -11.85 10.01 26.57
CA LEU A 273 -11.39 8.97 25.63
C LEU A 273 -10.14 8.21 26.10
N SER A 274 -9.39 8.79 27.05
CA SER A 274 -8.28 8.13 27.74
C SER A 274 -8.72 6.91 28.57
N LEU A 275 -9.97 6.88 29.05
CA LEU A 275 -10.52 5.77 29.83
C LEU A 275 -10.80 4.55 28.92
N PRO A 276 -10.21 3.37 29.19
CA PRO A 276 -10.49 2.15 28.43
C PRO A 276 -11.98 1.80 28.38
N GLU A 277 -12.70 2.01 29.47
CA GLU A 277 -14.13 1.75 29.62
C GLU A 277 -14.96 2.58 28.64
N VAL A 278 -14.61 3.85 28.45
CA VAL A 278 -15.26 4.73 27.47
C VAL A 278 -15.06 4.20 26.05
N ARG A 279 -13.85 3.74 25.71
CA ARG A 279 -13.57 3.15 24.39
C ARG A 279 -14.32 1.85 24.17
N ARG A 280 -14.46 1.02 25.22
CA ARG A 280 -15.31 -0.19 25.16
C ARG A 280 -16.78 0.17 24.98
N ALA A 281 -17.28 1.17 25.71
CA ALA A 281 -18.66 1.64 25.54
C ALA A 281 -18.91 2.11 24.10
N LEU A 282 -17.99 2.88 23.50
CA LEU A 282 -18.07 3.28 22.09
C LEU A 282 -18.13 2.07 21.15
N ALA A 283 -17.32 1.03 21.38
CA ALA A 283 -17.36 -0.18 20.56
C ALA A 283 -18.72 -0.89 20.61
N TYR A 284 -19.38 -0.91 21.78
CA TYR A 284 -20.74 -1.45 21.94
C TYR A 284 -21.83 -0.52 21.37
N ALA A 285 -21.59 0.79 21.29
CA ALA A 285 -22.57 1.77 20.82
C ALA A 285 -22.73 1.81 19.29
N ILE A 286 -21.70 1.38 18.54
CA ILE A 286 -21.70 1.45 17.08
C ILE A 286 -22.53 0.31 16.48
N ASN A 287 -23.50 0.65 15.63
CA ASN A 287 -24.28 -0.32 14.87
C ASN A 287 -23.56 -0.64 13.54
N TYR A 288 -22.63 -1.60 13.60
CA TYR A 288 -21.81 -1.99 12.45
C TYR A 288 -22.63 -2.58 11.29
N GLU A 289 -23.68 -3.34 11.59
CA GLU A 289 -24.58 -3.91 10.57
C GLU A 289 -25.29 -2.82 9.79
N LYS A 290 -25.79 -1.79 10.49
CA LYS A 290 -26.43 -0.63 9.84
C LYS A 290 -25.44 0.17 8.99
N ILE A 291 -24.17 0.26 9.39
CA ILE A 291 -23.11 0.88 8.58
C ILE A 291 -22.87 0.04 7.31
N ALA A 292 -22.70 -1.28 7.46
CA ALA A 292 -22.48 -2.18 6.34
C ALA A 292 -23.64 -2.10 5.34
N GLU A 293 -24.88 -2.09 5.82
CA GLU A 293 -26.08 -2.00 4.99
C GLU A 293 -26.24 -0.65 4.29
N ILE A 294 -26.25 0.45 5.05
CA ILE A 294 -26.64 1.76 4.52
C ILE A 294 -25.47 2.47 3.85
N ALA A 295 -24.30 2.47 4.48
CA ALA A 295 -23.15 3.23 3.98
C ALA A 295 -22.32 2.43 2.97
N MET A 296 -22.23 1.11 3.14
CA MET A 296 -21.35 0.26 2.33
C MET A 296 -22.09 -0.64 1.34
N THR A 297 -23.42 -0.56 1.23
CA THR A 297 -24.24 -1.40 0.33
C THR A 297 -23.95 -2.90 0.49
N ARG A 298 -23.65 -3.33 1.73
CA ARG A 298 -23.25 -4.70 2.10
C ARG A 298 -22.00 -5.23 1.37
N TYR A 299 -21.08 -4.35 0.94
CA TYR A 299 -19.75 -4.76 0.45
C TYR A 299 -18.79 -5.15 1.57
N SER A 300 -19.05 -4.68 2.79
CA SER A 300 -18.28 -5.07 3.96
C SER A 300 -18.78 -6.39 4.51
N VAL A 301 -17.85 -7.27 4.84
CA VAL A 301 -18.15 -8.45 5.66
C VAL A 301 -18.56 -8.02 7.07
N THR A 302 -19.21 -8.93 7.81
CA THR A 302 -19.56 -8.71 9.21
C THR A 302 -18.31 -8.38 10.02
N VAL A 303 -18.39 -7.35 10.86
CA VAL A 303 -17.27 -6.95 11.71
C VAL A 303 -16.94 -8.07 12.70
N SER A 304 -15.64 -8.32 12.89
CA SER A 304 -15.13 -9.19 13.94
C SER A 304 -14.38 -8.35 14.98
N PRO A 305 -14.62 -8.54 16.29
CA PRO A 305 -13.87 -7.87 17.34
C PRO A 305 -12.42 -8.36 17.44
N SER A 306 -12.03 -9.42 16.71
CA SER A 306 -10.64 -9.88 16.60
C SER A 306 -9.73 -8.91 15.85
N MET A 307 -10.31 -7.98 15.07
CA MET A 307 -9.57 -7.07 14.18
C MET A 307 -8.68 -7.81 13.15
N LEU A 308 -9.06 -9.04 12.79
CA LEU A 308 -8.44 -9.81 11.72
C LEU A 308 -9.24 -9.65 10.41
N ILE A 309 -8.55 -9.66 9.27
CA ILE A 309 -9.14 -9.71 7.94
C ILE A 309 -9.56 -11.15 7.65
N LEU A 310 -10.81 -11.48 7.93
CA LEU A 310 -11.36 -12.81 7.68
C LEU A 310 -11.95 -12.92 6.26
N PRO A 311 -11.83 -14.07 5.58
CA PRO A 311 -11.23 -15.33 6.05
C PRO A 311 -9.70 -15.44 5.84
N LEU A 312 -9.02 -14.38 5.35
CA LEU A 312 -7.60 -14.43 5.00
C LEU A 312 -6.71 -14.82 6.20
N GLU A 313 -7.01 -14.26 7.37
CA GLU A 313 -6.23 -14.45 8.60
C GLU A 313 -6.86 -15.49 9.56
N ASN A 314 -7.69 -16.40 9.05
CA ASN A 314 -8.47 -17.32 9.87
C ASN A 314 -7.60 -18.26 10.74
N SER A 315 -6.35 -18.53 10.33
CA SER A 315 -5.40 -19.33 11.12
C SER A 315 -4.99 -18.68 12.45
N TYR A 316 -5.15 -17.36 12.56
CA TYR A 316 -4.84 -16.58 13.78
C TYR A 316 -6.08 -16.28 14.61
N TYR A 317 -7.26 -16.70 14.17
CA TYR A 317 -8.52 -16.42 14.86
C TYR A 317 -8.69 -17.32 16.09
N ASP A 318 -8.89 -16.70 17.25
CA ASP A 318 -9.19 -17.40 18.51
C ASP A 318 -10.62 -17.08 18.96
N GLU A 319 -11.52 -18.05 18.73
CA GLU A 319 -12.92 -17.94 19.11
C GLU A 319 -13.11 -17.79 20.62
N THR A 320 -12.24 -18.40 21.44
CA THR A 320 -12.37 -18.35 22.90
C THR A 320 -12.06 -16.96 23.45
N ILE A 321 -11.06 -16.28 22.88
CA ILE A 321 -10.72 -14.89 23.23
C ILE A 321 -11.85 -13.96 22.78
N VAL A 322 -12.35 -14.13 21.56
CA VAL A 322 -13.47 -13.33 21.03
C VAL A 322 -14.73 -13.51 21.87
N ALA A 323 -15.10 -14.74 22.22
CA ALA A 323 -16.26 -15.00 23.07
C ALA A 323 -16.12 -14.36 24.46
N LYS A 324 -14.91 -14.33 25.01
CA LYS A 324 -14.66 -13.80 26.36
C LYS A 324 -14.55 -12.28 26.42
N TYR A 325 -13.89 -11.66 25.44
CA TYR A 325 -13.51 -10.24 25.49
C TYR A 325 -14.10 -9.39 24.37
N GLY A 326 -14.72 -10.02 23.38
CA GLY A 326 -15.28 -9.37 22.22
C GLY A 326 -16.43 -8.43 22.55
N TRP A 327 -16.91 -7.78 21.50
CA TRP A 327 -18.00 -6.84 21.55
C TRP A 327 -18.86 -7.00 20.31
N THR A 328 -20.12 -6.67 20.45
CA THR A 328 -21.09 -6.56 19.36
C THR A 328 -21.92 -5.31 19.63
N TYR A 329 -22.69 -4.84 18.64
CA TYR A 329 -23.61 -3.73 18.88
C TYR A 329 -24.57 -4.05 20.05
N ASN A 330 -24.47 -3.30 21.14
CA ASN A 330 -25.31 -3.40 22.34
C ASN A 330 -25.35 -2.04 23.08
N PRO A 331 -26.28 -1.14 22.71
CA PRO A 331 -26.42 0.17 23.35
C PRO A 331 -26.65 0.10 24.85
N SER A 332 -27.42 -0.89 25.33
CA SER A 332 -27.68 -1.07 26.75
C SER A 332 -26.39 -1.34 27.53
N LYS A 333 -25.49 -2.17 26.99
CA LYS A 333 -24.18 -2.43 27.60
C LYS A 333 -23.28 -1.19 27.57
N SER A 334 -23.32 -0.40 26.49
CA SER A 334 -22.62 0.88 26.45
C SER A 334 -23.11 1.83 27.56
N ILE A 335 -24.43 1.96 27.73
CA ILE A 335 -25.03 2.82 28.77
C ILE A 335 -24.66 2.33 30.17
N GLU A 336 -24.70 1.01 30.40
CA GLU A 336 -24.28 0.38 31.66
C GLU A 336 -22.83 0.75 32.01
N ILE A 337 -21.90 0.58 31.07
CA ILE A 337 -20.48 0.92 31.27
C ILE A 337 -20.32 2.40 31.62
N LEU A 338 -20.98 3.29 30.87
CA LEU A 338 -20.85 4.73 31.09
C LEU A 338 -21.42 5.15 32.46
N LYS A 339 -22.59 4.64 32.86
CA LYS A 339 -23.15 4.90 34.20
C LYS A 339 -22.24 4.42 35.33
N GLY A 340 -21.49 3.34 35.11
CA GLY A 340 -20.52 2.83 36.07
C GLY A 340 -19.33 3.76 36.31
N LEU A 341 -19.09 4.74 35.44
CA LEU A 341 -18.00 5.72 35.56
C LEU A 341 -18.41 7.01 36.29
N GLY A 342 -19.69 7.17 36.63
CA GLY A 342 -20.28 8.43 37.08
C GLY A 342 -20.81 9.26 35.92
#